data_AF-A0AAD5ZXF9-F1
#
_entry.id   AF-A0AAD5ZXF9-F1
#
_cell.length_a   1.000
_cell.length_b   1.000
_cell.length_c   1.000
_cell.angle_alpha   90.00
_cell.angle_beta   90.00
_cell.angle_gamma   90.00
#
_symmetry.space_group_name_H-M   'P 1'
#
loop_
_entity.id
_entity.type
_entity.pdbx_description
1 polymer ?
#
loop_
_entity_poly.entity_id
_entity_poly.type
_entity_poly.pdbx_seq_one_letter_code
_entity_poly.pdbx_strand_id
1 'polypeptide(L)'
;MGRGKIQIKRIDNSTSRQVTFSKRRNGLIKKAKELSILCDAEVGVIVFSSTGRLYEFASPPSTIPSIMDRYKRTAKDEPPGSNTSEVNKDGTVTNSQSTGTQNEVPTQSTEKPHGDIPKSETDWTGQKEPASLRQQLHNLQEANRQIAGEELAGIDAKDLQNLENQLEASLRVVRAKKISLLQDQAFSGELQQLRKKGTQMHQENMDLHQKLTAMRQENYELFQKVYQLRDAEMRESSKNSSSTIPYSFSIMEEASAPAELGINPVDPTTKMDLTMTSNLGLNLN
;
A
#
# COMPACT_ATOMS: atom_id res chain seq x y z
N MET A 1 9.38 34.05 -7.95
CA MET A 1 8.12 34.42 -8.62
C MET A 1 6.93 34.07 -7.72
N GLY A 2 6.55 34.97 -6.80
CA GLY A 2 5.42 34.75 -5.90
C GLY A 2 4.09 34.89 -6.66
N ARG A 3 3.21 33.89 -6.55
CA ARG A 3 1.85 33.96 -7.11
C ARG A 3 0.99 34.92 -6.27
N GLY A 4 0.14 35.72 -6.92
CA GLY A 4 -0.81 36.60 -6.25
C GLY A 4 -1.88 35.85 -5.43
N LYS A 5 -2.56 36.60 -4.55
CA LYS A 5 -3.67 36.09 -3.72
C LYS A 5 -4.82 35.60 -4.61
N ILE A 6 -5.36 34.42 -4.32
CA ILE A 6 -6.54 33.85 -5.01
C ILE A 6 -7.75 33.84 -4.07
N GLN A 7 -8.96 33.94 -4.61
CA GLN A 7 -10.21 33.79 -3.86
C GLN A 7 -10.43 32.33 -3.45
N ILE A 8 -11.01 32.07 -2.27
CA ILE A 8 -11.40 30.73 -1.82
C ILE A 8 -12.76 30.37 -2.43
N LYS A 9 -12.71 29.95 -3.70
CA LYS A 9 -13.84 29.41 -4.47
C LYS A 9 -13.35 28.27 -5.36
N ARG A 10 -14.27 27.47 -5.93
CA ARG A 10 -13.91 26.42 -6.89
C ARG A 10 -13.13 27.03 -8.06
N ILE A 11 -12.01 26.43 -8.41
CA ILE A 11 -11.23 26.81 -9.60
C ILE A 11 -11.89 26.17 -10.81
N ASP A 12 -12.39 26.94 -11.77
CA ASP A 12 -13.14 26.41 -12.91
C ASP A 12 -12.24 25.70 -13.93
N ASN A 13 -11.08 26.30 -14.24
CA ASN A 13 -10.09 25.71 -15.14
C ASN A 13 -9.56 24.37 -14.59
N SER A 14 -9.80 23.29 -15.33
CA SER A 14 -9.50 21.91 -14.87
C SER A 14 -8.01 21.68 -14.59
N THR A 15 -7.12 22.11 -15.49
CA THR A 15 -5.67 21.95 -15.34
C THR A 15 -5.15 22.71 -14.12
N SER A 16 -5.57 23.96 -13.96
CA SER A 16 -5.21 24.79 -12.80
C SER A 16 -5.73 24.19 -11.50
N ARG A 17 -6.95 23.66 -11.51
CA ARG A 17 -7.56 22.96 -10.38
C ARG A 17 -6.76 21.71 -10.01
N GLN A 18 -6.37 20.89 -10.99
CA GLN A 18 -5.59 19.67 -10.76
C GLN A 18 -4.20 19.97 -10.19
N VAL A 19 -3.49 20.93 -10.77
CA VAL A 19 -2.16 21.34 -10.25
C VAL A 19 -2.27 21.91 -8.85
N THR A 20 -3.29 22.73 -8.59
CA THR A 20 -3.54 23.32 -7.27
C THR A 20 -3.92 22.25 -6.25
N PHE A 21 -4.79 21.31 -6.62
CA PHE A 21 -5.16 20.16 -5.78
C PHE A 21 -3.91 19.38 -5.36
N SER A 22 -3.07 18.97 -6.32
CA SER A 22 -1.85 18.22 -6.02
C SER A 22 -0.92 18.96 -5.06
N LYS A 23 -0.70 20.26 -5.29
CA LYS A 23 0.18 21.08 -4.43
C LYS A 23 -0.41 21.30 -3.05
N ARG A 24 -1.68 21.70 -2.95
CA ARG A 24 -2.35 22.00 -1.67
C ARG A 24 -2.56 20.74 -0.84
N ARG A 25 -2.97 19.63 -1.45
CA ARG A 25 -3.09 18.33 -0.78
C ARG A 25 -1.75 17.92 -0.17
N ASN A 26 -0.66 17.99 -0.94
CA ASN A 26 0.66 17.68 -0.42
C ASN A 26 1.10 18.65 0.69
N GLY A 27 0.79 19.94 0.56
CA GLY A 27 1.05 20.93 1.61
C GLY A 27 0.26 20.66 2.90
N LEU A 28 -1.01 20.25 2.79
CA LEU A 28 -1.85 19.88 3.92
C LEU A 28 -1.28 18.66 4.65
N ILE A 29 -0.90 17.61 3.92
CA ILE A 29 -0.30 16.40 4.48
C ILE A 29 1.02 16.72 5.19
N LYS A 30 1.86 17.59 4.61
CA LYS A 30 3.10 18.04 5.28
C LYS A 30 2.81 18.74 6.60
N LYS A 31 1.84 19.65 6.63
CA LYS A 31 1.43 20.33 7.87
C LYS A 31 0.84 19.37 8.90
N ALA A 32 0.04 18.41 8.47
CA ALA A 32 -0.50 17.37 9.34
C ALA A 32 0.61 16.52 9.98
N LYS A 33 1.63 16.15 9.20
CA LYS A 33 2.81 15.44 9.70
C LYS A 33 3.63 16.29 10.67
N GLU A 34 3.85 17.56 10.36
CA GLU A 34 4.54 18.48 11.28
C GLU A 34 3.79 18.57 12.61
N LEU A 35 2.46 18.75 12.58
CA LEU A 35 1.63 18.81 13.76
C LEU A 35 1.70 17.53 14.60
N SER A 36 1.61 16.35 13.96
CA SER A 36 1.68 15.08 14.68
C SER A 36 3.01 14.92 15.41
N ILE A 37 4.12 15.38 14.82
CA ILE A 37 5.45 15.29 15.42
C ILE A 37 5.63 16.34 16.52
N LEU A 38 5.28 17.59 16.25
CA LEU A 38 5.54 18.70 17.18
C LEU A 38 4.72 18.61 18.46
N CYS A 39 3.55 17.98 18.40
CA CYS A 39 2.59 17.95 19.50
C CYS A 39 2.25 16.53 19.96
N ASP A 40 2.95 15.51 19.48
CA ASP A 40 2.66 14.09 19.75
C ASP A 40 1.16 13.75 19.57
N ALA A 41 0.60 14.25 18.46
CA ALA A 41 -0.83 14.15 18.18
C ALA A 41 -1.11 13.09 17.12
N GLU A 42 -2.13 12.25 17.35
CA GLU A 42 -2.66 11.37 16.30
C GLU A 42 -3.44 12.19 15.27
N VAL A 43 -2.95 12.22 14.03
CA VAL A 43 -3.56 13.03 12.95
C VAL A 43 -3.86 12.13 11.75
N GLY A 44 -5.10 12.20 11.27
CA GLY A 44 -5.55 11.56 10.04
C GLY A 44 -6.07 12.60 9.05
N VAL A 45 -5.71 12.45 7.76
CA VAL A 45 -6.22 13.29 6.67
C VAL A 45 -6.77 12.37 5.58
N ILE A 46 -8.03 12.57 5.19
CA ILE A 46 -8.71 11.85 4.11
C ILE A 46 -9.18 12.87 3.07
N VAL A 47 -8.83 12.65 1.80
CA VAL A 47 -9.21 13.53 0.68
C VAL A 47 -9.71 12.71 -0.49
N PHE A 48 -10.95 12.95 -0.91
CA PHE A 48 -11.51 12.44 -2.16
C PHE A 48 -11.39 13.51 -3.25
N SER A 49 -10.78 13.18 -4.39
CA SER A 49 -10.80 14.07 -5.56
C SER A 49 -12.18 14.08 -6.23
N SER A 50 -12.43 15.07 -7.08
CA SER A 50 -13.63 15.09 -7.94
C SER A 50 -13.70 13.94 -8.95
N THR A 51 -12.63 13.16 -9.10
CA THR A 51 -12.59 11.94 -9.92
C THR A 51 -12.80 10.67 -9.09
N GLY A 52 -13.16 10.79 -7.81
CA GLY A 52 -13.34 9.67 -6.89
C GLY A 52 -12.05 9.03 -6.36
N ARG A 53 -10.88 9.62 -6.62
CA ARG A 53 -9.61 9.06 -6.11
C ARG A 53 -9.43 9.42 -4.64
N LEU A 54 -9.15 8.40 -3.83
CA LEU A 54 -8.80 8.54 -2.42
C LEU A 54 -7.31 8.89 -2.26
N TYR A 55 -7.04 9.87 -1.42
CA TYR A 55 -5.72 10.19 -0.90
C TYR A 55 -5.80 10.29 0.61
N GLU A 56 -4.91 9.60 1.30
CA GLU A 56 -4.93 9.55 2.76
C GLU A 56 -3.52 9.70 3.36
N PHE A 57 -3.49 10.15 4.61
CA PHE A 57 -2.31 10.20 5.46
C PHE A 57 -2.73 9.93 6.90
N ALA A 58 -1.98 9.07 7.60
CA ALA A 58 -2.08 8.88 9.03
C ALA A 58 -0.70 9.06 9.68
N SER A 59 -0.68 9.66 10.85
CA SER A 59 0.54 9.76 11.67
C SER A 59 0.92 8.38 12.23
N PRO A 60 2.16 7.90 12.04
CA PRO A 60 2.64 6.67 12.67
C PRO A 60 2.64 6.77 14.21
N PRO A 61 2.43 5.64 14.94
CA PRO A 61 2.23 4.27 14.44
C PRO A 61 0.79 3.97 13.99
N SER A 62 -0.11 4.94 14.07
CA SER A 62 -1.54 4.75 13.85
C SER A 62 -1.92 4.72 12.36
N THR A 63 -3.08 4.12 12.08
CA THR A 63 -3.65 4.00 10.73
C THR A 63 -4.99 4.75 10.65
N ILE A 64 -5.44 5.08 9.44
CA ILE A 64 -6.76 5.73 9.23
C ILE A 64 -7.90 4.94 9.91
N PRO A 65 -8.00 3.60 9.77
CA PRO A 65 -9.01 2.82 10.49
C PRO A 65 -8.92 2.97 12.00
N SER A 66 -7.73 2.87 12.59
CA SER A 66 -7.54 3.00 14.05
C SER A 66 -7.99 4.37 14.57
N ILE A 67 -7.63 5.44 13.85
CA ILE A 67 -8.04 6.82 14.17
C ILE A 67 -9.56 6.95 14.03
N MET A 68 -10.15 6.40 12.97
CA MET A 68 -11.59 6.43 12.73
C MET A 68 -12.37 5.64 13.80
N ASP A 69 -11.85 4.50 14.24
CA ASP A 69 -12.47 3.69 15.29
C ASP A 69 -12.38 4.40 16.65
N ARG A 70 -11.26 5.07 16.94
CA ARG A 70 -11.13 5.93 18.12
C ARG A 70 -12.17 7.06 18.08
N TYR A 71 -12.30 7.74 16.95
CA TYR A 71 -13.32 8.78 16.75
C TYR A 71 -14.73 8.25 17.01
N LYS A 72 -15.10 7.09 16.44
CA LYS A 72 -16.44 6.49 16.63
C LYS A 72 -16.73 6.10 18.08
N ARG A 73 -15.72 5.70 18.85
CA ARG A 73 -15.87 5.41 20.29
C ARG A 73 -16.13 6.69 21.07
N THR A 74 -15.31 7.71 20.87
CA THR A 74 -15.46 9.01 21.56
C THR A 74 -16.77 9.73 21.16
N ALA A 75 -17.21 9.61 19.91
CA ALA A 75 -18.46 10.20 19.44
C ALA A 75 -19.72 9.56 20.05
N LYS A 76 -19.62 8.37 20.66
CA LYS A 76 -20.73 7.72 21.38
C LYS A 76 -20.80 8.10 22.85
N ASP A 77 -19.75 8.70 23.39
CA ASP A 77 -19.65 9.12 24.79
C ASP A 77 -19.98 10.62 24.99
N GLU A 78 -20.50 11.30 23.96
CA GLU A 78 -21.03 12.67 24.07
C GLU A 78 -22.35 12.66 24.88
N PRO A 79 -22.49 13.45 25.96
CA PRO A 79 -23.78 13.68 26.59
C PRO A 79 -24.74 14.35 25.58
N PRO A 80 -26.04 14.00 25.56
CA PRO A 80 -26.98 14.51 24.58
C PRO A 80 -27.23 16.01 24.83
N GLY A 81 -26.53 16.88 24.10
CA GLY A 81 -26.57 18.30 24.41
C GLY A 81 -25.82 19.26 23.49
N SER A 82 -25.85 19.09 22.17
CA SER A 82 -25.68 20.23 21.28
C SER A 82 -26.50 20.06 20.00
N ASN A 83 -27.56 20.86 19.91
CA ASN A 83 -28.54 20.88 18.83
C ASN A 83 -27.89 21.24 17.48
N THR A 84 -28.08 20.40 16.46
CA THR A 84 -28.15 20.86 15.07
C THR A 84 -29.57 20.64 14.58
N SER A 85 -30.29 21.74 14.44
CA SER A 85 -31.67 21.81 13.96
C SER A 85 -31.79 21.25 12.54
N GLU A 86 -32.43 20.09 12.39
CA GLU A 86 -32.94 19.60 11.12
C GLU A 86 -34.20 20.39 10.75
N VAL A 87 -34.15 21.10 9.63
CA VAL A 87 -35.34 21.67 8.97
C VAL A 87 -35.94 20.56 8.12
N ASN A 88 -36.97 19.89 8.65
CA ASN A 88 -37.87 19.05 7.88
C ASN A 88 -38.96 19.91 7.23
N LYS A 89 -39.24 19.65 5.95
CA LYS A 89 -40.44 20.11 5.25
C LYS A 89 -41.18 18.90 4.69
N ASP A 90 -42.36 18.68 5.26
CA ASP A 90 -43.62 18.24 4.62
C ASP A 90 -43.54 16.97 3.76
N GLY A 91 -44.08 15.80 4.13
CA GLY A 91 -45.33 15.53 4.85
C GLY A 91 -46.33 14.91 3.87
N THR A 92 -46.70 13.63 4.04
CA THR A 92 -48.04 13.09 3.74
C THR A 92 -48.11 11.64 4.24
N VAL A 93 -49.11 11.40 5.09
CA VAL A 93 -49.61 10.11 5.55
C VAL A 93 -50.85 9.76 4.73
N THR A 94 -50.97 8.54 4.23
CA THR A 94 -52.29 7.92 3.99
C THR A 94 -52.23 6.43 4.32
N ASN A 95 -52.98 6.07 5.36
CA ASN A 95 -53.37 4.73 5.75
C ASN A 95 -54.74 4.42 5.12
N SER A 96 -54.95 3.18 4.68
CA SER A 96 -56.31 2.66 4.48
C SER A 96 -56.31 1.12 4.55
N GLN A 97 -56.96 0.63 5.61
CA GLN A 97 -57.39 -0.74 5.85
C GLN A 97 -58.83 -0.95 5.38
N SER A 98 -59.22 -2.24 5.25
CA SER A 98 -60.59 -2.81 5.22
C SER A 98 -61.29 -2.76 3.85
N THR A 99 -62.08 -3.72 3.34
CA THR A 99 -62.86 -4.89 3.81
C THR A 99 -63.03 -5.85 2.60
N GLY A 100 -62.97 -7.18 2.66
CA GLY A 100 -63.96 -8.12 3.20
C GLY A 100 -65.24 -8.26 2.34
N THR A 101 -65.42 -9.34 1.55
CA THR A 101 -66.69 -10.13 1.49
C THR A 101 -66.56 -11.44 0.68
N GLN A 102 -67.25 -12.46 1.18
CA GLN A 102 -67.49 -13.82 0.67
C GLN A 102 -68.49 -13.82 -0.49
N ASN A 103 -68.48 -14.87 -1.34
CA ASN A 103 -69.62 -15.80 -1.48
C ASN A 103 -69.46 -16.83 -2.63
N GLU A 104 -69.50 -18.10 -2.23
CA GLU A 104 -70.31 -19.23 -2.71
C GLU A 104 -70.48 -19.63 -4.20
N VAL A 105 -70.28 -20.94 -4.35
CA VAL A 105 -70.53 -21.97 -5.40
C VAL A 105 -72.07 -22.02 -5.72
N PRO A 106 -72.61 -22.51 -6.89
CA PRO A 106 -72.46 -23.93 -7.26
C PRO A 106 -72.68 -24.45 -8.71
N THR A 107 -72.25 -25.72 -8.88
CA THR A 107 -72.80 -26.82 -9.73
C THR A 107 -72.78 -26.67 -11.27
N GLN A 108 -72.75 -27.69 -12.14
CA GLN A 108 -72.43 -29.13 -12.21
C GLN A 108 -72.89 -29.55 -13.63
N SER A 109 -72.16 -30.40 -14.37
CA SER A 109 -72.64 -31.29 -15.48
C SER A 109 -71.42 -31.89 -16.22
N THR A 110 -71.11 -33.19 -16.07
CA THR A 110 -71.32 -34.29 -17.05
C THR A 110 -70.70 -34.01 -18.43
N GLU A 111 -69.77 -34.80 -18.98
CA GLU A 111 -69.92 -36.22 -19.37
C GLU A 111 -68.56 -36.96 -19.52
N LYS A 112 -68.57 -38.29 -19.34
CA LYS A 112 -67.59 -39.28 -19.82
C LYS A 112 -68.21 -40.01 -21.02
N PRO A 113 -67.46 -40.58 -21.99
CA PRO A 113 -67.08 -42.00 -21.90
C PRO A 113 -65.70 -42.34 -22.54
N HIS A 114 -64.88 -43.17 -21.87
CA HIS A 114 -64.59 -44.60 -22.13
C HIS A 114 -63.25 -44.85 -22.86
N GLY A 115 -62.45 -45.77 -22.29
CA GLY A 115 -61.27 -46.34 -22.94
C GLY A 115 -60.19 -46.76 -21.94
N ASP A 116 -60.36 -47.93 -21.31
CA ASP A 116 -59.38 -48.56 -20.42
C ASP A 116 -58.13 -49.03 -21.17
N ILE A 117 -56.95 -48.79 -20.58
CA ILE A 117 -55.75 -49.63 -20.78
C ILE A 117 -55.05 -49.80 -19.42
N PRO A 118 -54.84 -51.03 -18.93
CA PRO A 118 -54.14 -51.28 -17.67
C PRO A 118 -52.62 -51.34 -17.92
N LYS A 119 -51.85 -50.48 -17.24
CA LYS A 119 -50.38 -50.56 -17.16
C LYS A 119 -49.95 -50.16 -15.75
N SER A 120 -49.76 -51.17 -14.91
CA SER A 120 -48.45 -51.70 -14.53
C SER A 120 -47.72 -50.76 -13.56
N GLU A 121 -47.91 -51.09 -12.29
CA GLU A 121 -46.94 -51.06 -11.21
C GLU A 121 -45.48 -51.10 -11.72
N THR A 122 -44.88 -49.94 -11.96
CA THR A 122 -43.43 -49.77 -12.11
C THR A 122 -43.10 -48.28 -11.99
N ASP A 123 -42.11 -47.97 -11.16
CA ASP A 123 -41.45 -46.66 -10.98
C ASP A 123 -42.00 -45.72 -9.88
N TRP A 124 -41.98 -46.20 -8.63
CA TRP A 124 -42.04 -45.32 -7.44
C TRP A 124 -40.65 -45.00 -6.85
N THR A 125 -39.56 -45.50 -7.46
CA THR A 125 -38.19 -45.36 -6.95
C THR A 125 -37.34 -44.35 -7.72
N GLY A 126 -37.61 -44.10 -9.01
CA GLY A 126 -36.87 -43.12 -9.83
C GLY A 126 -37.23 -41.65 -9.59
N GLN A 127 -38.39 -41.35 -8.99
CA GLN A 127 -38.80 -39.97 -8.69
C GLN A 127 -38.26 -39.42 -7.36
N LYS A 128 -37.76 -40.27 -6.46
CA LYS A 128 -37.27 -39.83 -5.13
C LYS A 128 -35.93 -39.11 -5.19
N GLU A 129 -35.02 -39.56 -6.04
CA GLU A 129 -33.71 -38.92 -6.25
C GLU A 129 -33.81 -37.47 -6.77
N PRO A 130 -34.54 -37.18 -7.87
CA PRO A 130 -34.68 -35.82 -8.37
C PRO A 130 -35.49 -34.93 -7.41
N ALA A 131 -36.44 -35.48 -6.65
CA ALA A 131 -37.17 -34.73 -5.63
C ALA A 131 -36.28 -34.35 -4.43
N SER A 132 -35.46 -35.30 -3.96
CA SER A 132 -34.51 -35.07 -2.86
C SER A 132 -33.47 -34.01 -3.20
N LEU A 133 -32.89 -34.06 -4.41
CA LEU A 133 -31.94 -33.06 -4.89
C LEU A 133 -32.57 -31.67 -5.06
N ARG A 134 -33.82 -31.61 -5.52
CA ARG A 134 -34.57 -30.35 -5.60
C ARG A 134 -34.82 -29.74 -4.22
N GLN A 135 -35.12 -30.57 -3.21
CA GLN A 135 -35.27 -30.11 -1.84
C GLN A 135 -33.94 -29.59 -1.27
N GLN A 136 -32.83 -30.29 -1.52
CA GLN A 136 -31.51 -29.82 -1.08
C GLN A 136 -31.13 -28.49 -1.73
N LEU A 137 -31.41 -28.32 -3.02
CA LEU A 137 -31.18 -27.06 -3.74
C LEU A 137 -32.01 -25.93 -3.14
N HIS A 138 -33.30 -26.18 -2.86
CA HIS A 138 -34.19 -25.22 -2.23
C HIS A 138 -33.65 -24.79 -0.86
N ASN A 139 -33.27 -25.75 -0.01
CA ASN A 139 -32.73 -25.48 1.32
C ASN A 139 -31.41 -24.68 1.26
N LEU A 140 -30.52 -25.00 0.30
CA LEU A 140 -29.27 -24.26 0.07
C LEU A 140 -29.52 -22.84 -0.42
N GLN A 141 -30.48 -22.64 -1.33
CA GLN A 141 -30.86 -21.31 -1.81
C GLN A 141 -31.45 -20.46 -0.69
N GLU A 142 -32.28 -21.05 0.17
CA GLU A 142 -32.86 -20.40 1.32
C GLU A 142 -31.81 -20.01 2.37
N ALA A 143 -30.87 -20.90 2.68
CA ALA A 143 -29.74 -20.58 3.55
C ALA A 143 -28.86 -19.44 2.98
N ASN A 144 -28.59 -19.43 1.67
CA ASN A 144 -27.84 -18.34 1.03
C ASN A 144 -28.58 -16.99 1.11
N ARG A 145 -29.91 -17.01 0.95
CA ARG A 145 -30.77 -15.83 1.07
C ARG A 145 -30.72 -15.26 2.49
N GLN A 146 -30.78 -16.13 3.50
CA GLN A 146 -30.66 -15.74 4.91
C GLN A 146 -29.26 -15.16 5.23
N ILE A 147 -28.18 -15.79 4.78
CA ILE A 147 -26.81 -15.26 4.94
C ILE A 147 -26.64 -13.91 4.21
N ALA A 148 -27.40 -13.66 3.14
CA ALA A 148 -27.45 -12.37 2.46
C ALA A 148 -28.34 -11.33 3.17
N GLY A 149 -29.05 -11.70 4.24
CA GLY A 149 -29.93 -10.82 5.01
C GLY A 149 -31.36 -10.71 4.45
N GLU A 150 -31.74 -11.59 3.52
CA GLU A 150 -33.05 -11.61 2.88
C GLU A 150 -33.97 -12.66 3.54
N GLU A 151 -35.29 -12.38 3.55
CA GLU A 151 -36.36 -13.26 4.09
C GLU A 151 -36.07 -13.86 5.48
N LEU A 152 -35.72 -13.01 6.44
CA LEU A 152 -35.46 -13.39 7.84
C LEU A 152 -36.74 -13.59 8.68
N ALA A 153 -37.92 -13.39 8.08
CA ALA A 153 -39.19 -13.49 8.77
C ALA A 153 -39.46 -14.96 9.19
N GLY A 154 -39.64 -15.20 10.48
CA GLY A 154 -39.88 -16.54 11.04
C GLY A 154 -38.64 -17.23 11.62
N ILE A 155 -37.45 -16.61 11.53
CA ILE A 155 -36.26 -17.03 12.26
C ILE A 155 -36.40 -16.56 13.72
N ASP A 156 -36.13 -17.45 14.67
CA ASP A 156 -36.17 -17.09 16.09
C ASP A 156 -34.95 -16.23 16.48
N ALA A 157 -35.02 -15.56 17.63
CA ALA A 157 -33.94 -14.67 18.06
C ALA A 157 -32.59 -15.38 18.26
N LYS A 158 -32.61 -16.69 18.56
CA LYS A 158 -31.40 -17.47 18.82
C LYS A 158 -30.69 -17.82 17.51
N ASP A 159 -31.44 -18.27 16.52
CA ASP A 159 -30.93 -18.61 15.20
C ASP A 159 -30.47 -17.36 14.44
N LEU A 160 -31.16 -16.23 14.63
CA LEU A 160 -30.70 -14.94 14.09
C LEU A 160 -29.37 -14.51 14.70
N GLN A 161 -29.18 -14.68 16.03
CA GLN A 161 -27.90 -14.40 16.69
C GLN A 161 -26.79 -15.34 16.21
N ASN A 162 -27.10 -16.61 15.98
CA ASN A 162 -26.14 -17.58 15.44
C ASN A 162 -25.68 -17.18 14.04
N LEU A 163 -26.63 -16.74 13.19
CA LEU A 163 -26.35 -16.27 11.84
C LEU A 163 -25.47 -15.01 11.86
N GLU A 164 -25.77 -14.06 12.75
CA GLU A 164 -24.95 -12.87 12.96
C GLU A 164 -23.53 -13.23 13.37
N ASN A 165 -23.36 -14.12 14.36
CA ASN A 165 -22.06 -14.58 14.82
C ASN A 165 -21.25 -15.27 13.71
N GLN A 166 -21.92 -16.06 12.87
CA GLN A 166 -21.31 -16.75 11.72
C GLN A 166 -20.85 -15.75 10.64
N LEU A 167 -21.68 -14.75 10.33
CA LEU A 167 -21.33 -13.65 9.42
C LEU A 167 -20.18 -12.82 9.97
N GLU A 168 -20.19 -12.52 11.27
CA GLU A 168 -19.11 -11.75 11.89
C GLU A 168 -17.78 -12.52 11.85
N ALA A 169 -17.79 -13.81 12.21
CA ALA A 169 -16.61 -14.67 12.17
C ALA A 169 -16.04 -14.79 10.75
N SER A 170 -16.90 -15.05 9.75
CA SER A 170 -16.46 -15.15 8.36
C SER A 170 -15.92 -13.82 7.82
N LEU A 171 -16.55 -12.70 8.17
CA LEU A 171 -16.10 -11.36 7.79
C LEU A 171 -14.75 -11.00 8.43
N ARG A 172 -14.52 -11.39 9.69
CA ARG A 172 -13.22 -11.24 10.37
C ARG A 172 -12.13 -11.99 9.60
N VAL A 173 -12.37 -13.23 9.20
CA VAL A 173 -11.40 -14.03 8.41
C VAL A 173 -11.11 -13.37 7.05
N VAL A 174 -12.15 -12.95 6.32
CA VAL A 174 -11.99 -12.28 5.02
C VAL A 174 -11.21 -10.97 5.15
N ARG A 175 -11.52 -10.15 6.17
CA ARG A 175 -10.81 -8.89 6.43
C ARG A 175 -9.34 -9.13 6.80
N ALA A 176 -9.07 -10.07 7.70
CA ALA A 176 -7.71 -10.42 8.10
C ALA A 176 -6.87 -10.87 6.88
N LYS A 177 -7.43 -11.74 6.04
CA LYS A 177 -6.76 -12.19 4.81
C LYS A 177 -6.52 -11.04 3.83
N LYS A 178 -7.48 -10.13 3.67
CA LYS A 178 -7.33 -8.94 2.81
C LYS A 178 -6.25 -8.00 3.32
N ILE A 179 -6.19 -7.76 4.63
CA ILE A 179 -5.16 -6.91 5.26
C ILE A 179 -3.78 -7.55 5.07
N SER A 180 -3.65 -8.85 5.35
CA SER A 180 -2.39 -9.58 5.19
C SER A 180 -1.86 -9.50 3.74
N LEU A 181 -2.72 -9.73 2.75
CA LEU A 181 -2.33 -9.66 1.33
C LEU A 181 -1.94 -8.25 0.89
N LEU A 182 -2.67 -7.21 1.33
CA LEU A 182 -2.35 -5.83 1.00
C LEU A 182 -1.02 -5.40 1.64
N GLN A 183 -0.78 -5.83 2.88
CA GLN A 183 0.47 -5.56 3.58
C GLN A 183 1.66 -6.26 2.90
N ASP A 184 1.47 -7.50 2.46
CA ASP A 184 2.51 -8.27 1.75
C ASP A 184 2.82 -7.67 0.36
N GLN A 185 1.80 -7.18 -0.36
CA GLN A 185 1.98 -6.44 -1.61
C GLN A 185 2.71 -5.10 -1.42
N ALA A 186 2.39 -4.36 -0.36
CA ALA A 186 3.05 -3.09 -0.07
C ALA A 186 4.52 -3.29 0.33
N PHE A 187 4.78 -4.26 1.20
CA PHE A 187 6.12 -4.56 1.71
C PHE A 187 7.03 -5.14 0.63
N SER A 188 6.53 -6.08 -0.19
CA SER A 188 7.30 -6.66 -1.29
C SER A 188 7.74 -5.59 -2.31
N GLY A 189 6.88 -4.62 -2.62
CA GLY A 189 7.22 -3.51 -3.50
C GLY A 189 8.34 -2.61 -2.95
N GLU A 190 8.26 -2.24 -1.67
CA GLU A 190 9.30 -1.43 -1.01
C GLU A 190 10.63 -2.19 -0.90
N LEU A 191 10.59 -3.46 -0.50
CA LEU A 191 11.76 -4.32 -0.39
C LEU A 191 12.45 -4.51 -1.75
N GLN A 192 11.68 -4.66 -2.83
CA GLN A 192 12.21 -4.78 -4.18
C GLN A 192 12.87 -3.47 -4.65
N GLN A 193 12.28 -2.32 -4.34
CA GLN A 193 12.88 -1.01 -4.64
C GLN A 193 14.18 -0.80 -3.88
N LEU A 194 14.20 -1.11 -2.59
CA LEU A 194 15.40 -1.02 -1.75
C LEU A 194 16.51 -1.94 -2.25
N ARG A 195 16.20 -3.18 -2.61
CA ARG A 195 17.16 -4.10 -3.23
C ARG A 195 17.74 -3.53 -4.53
N LYS A 196 16.88 -3.06 -5.43
CA LYS A 196 17.33 -2.47 -6.72
C LYS A 196 18.24 -1.26 -6.50
N LYS A 197 17.91 -0.41 -5.51
CA LYS A 197 18.75 0.74 -5.15
C LYS A 197 20.08 0.30 -4.55
N GLY A 198 20.08 -0.74 -3.71
CA GLY A 198 21.30 -1.33 -3.15
C GLY A 198 22.25 -1.86 -4.23
N THR A 199 21.72 -2.61 -5.22
CA THR A 199 22.53 -3.14 -6.33
C THR A 199 23.09 -2.03 -7.21
N GLN A 200 22.29 -1.00 -7.51
CA GLN A 200 22.73 0.13 -8.31
C GLN A 200 23.86 0.90 -7.63
N MET A 201 23.71 1.21 -6.33
CA MET A 201 24.74 1.91 -5.56
C MET A 201 26.05 1.10 -5.49
N HIS A 202 25.95 -0.22 -5.31
CA HIS A 202 27.11 -1.09 -5.33
C HIS A 202 27.83 -1.07 -6.69
N GLN A 203 27.08 -1.11 -7.79
CA GLN A 203 27.66 -1.01 -9.13
C GLN A 203 28.34 0.34 -9.36
N GLU A 204 27.68 1.45 -9.00
CA GLU A 204 28.26 2.80 -9.11
C GLU A 204 29.55 2.92 -8.28
N ASN A 205 29.60 2.33 -7.09
CA ASN A 205 30.81 2.29 -6.28
C ASN A 205 31.92 1.46 -6.96
N MET A 206 31.59 0.31 -7.54
CA MET A 206 32.57 -0.49 -8.30
C MET A 206 33.17 0.30 -9.47
N ASP A 207 32.33 0.99 -10.25
CA ASP A 207 32.77 1.82 -11.38
C ASP A 207 33.64 3.00 -10.91
N LEU A 208 33.25 3.65 -9.81
CA LEU A 208 34.02 4.76 -9.23
C LEU A 208 35.39 4.29 -8.72
N HIS A 209 35.44 3.13 -8.05
CA HIS A 209 36.70 2.53 -7.63
C HIS A 209 37.59 2.20 -8.81
N GLN A 210 37.04 1.64 -9.90
CA GLN A 210 37.80 1.35 -11.11
C GLN A 210 38.39 2.62 -11.73
N LYS A 211 37.59 3.69 -11.84
CA LYS A 211 38.06 5.00 -12.33
C LYS A 211 39.15 5.59 -11.45
N LEU A 212 39.01 5.48 -10.13
CA LEU A 212 40.02 5.97 -9.19
C LEU A 212 41.35 5.25 -9.37
N THR A 213 41.31 3.92 -9.53
CA THR A 213 42.52 3.12 -9.77
C THR A 213 43.18 3.49 -11.10
N ALA A 214 42.40 3.67 -12.17
CA ALA A 214 42.91 4.10 -13.47
C ALA A 214 43.59 5.48 -13.39
N MET A 215 42.96 6.47 -12.75
CA MET A 215 43.56 7.80 -12.58
C MET A 215 44.85 7.75 -11.74
N ARG A 216 44.90 6.90 -10.70
CA ARG A 216 46.13 6.72 -9.92
C ARG A 216 47.26 6.15 -10.76
N GLN A 217 46.97 5.18 -11.62
CA GLN A 217 47.94 4.60 -12.53
C GLN A 217 48.44 5.61 -13.56
N GLU A 218 47.54 6.36 -14.19
CA GLU A 218 47.92 7.40 -15.16
C GLU A 218 48.79 8.48 -14.50
N ASN A 219 48.44 8.93 -13.29
CA ASN A 219 49.27 9.87 -12.54
C ASN A 219 50.65 9.29 -12.24
N TYR A 220 50.75 8.01 -11.89
CA TYR A 220 52.04 7.35 -11.66
C TYR A 220 52.90 7.32 -12.93
N GLU A 221 52.31 7.01 -14.09
CA GLU A 221 53.01 7.04 -15.39
C GLU A 221 53.45 8.46 -15.77
N LEU A 222 52.63 9.48 -15.51
CA LEU A 222 53.00 10.88 -15.73
C LEU A 222 54.15 11.31 -14.84
N PHE A 223 54.15 10.95 -13.55
CA PHE A 223 55.27 11.20 -12.65
C PHE A 223 56.55 10.57 -13.20
N GLN A 224 56.52 9.30 -13.62
CA GLN A 224 57.69 8.65 -14.22
C GLN A 224 58.21 9.38 -15.46
N LYS A 225 57.32 9.82 -16.36
CA LYS A 225 57.71 10.59 -17.56
C LYS A 225 58.36 11.92 -17.21
N VAL A 226 57.84 12.65 -16.21
CA VAL A 226 58.43 13.92 -15.75
C VAL A 226 59.85 13.71 -15.20
N TYR A 227 60.06 12.65 -14.42
CA TYR A 227 61.41 12.31 -13.93
C TYR A 227 62.38 11.99 -15.08
N GLN A 228 61.94 11.19 -16.06
CA GLN A 228 62.78 10.82 -17.21
C GLN A 228 63.11 12.01 -18.11
N LEU A 229 62.15 12.93 -18.34
CA LEU A 229 62.37 14.14 -19.12
C LEU A 229 63.38 15.07 -18.43
N ARG A 230 63.29 15.24 -17.11
CA ARG A 230 64.24 16.04 -16.33
C ARG A 230 65.68 15.51 -16.43
N ASP A 231 65.84 14.19 -16.39
CA ASP A 231 67.14 13.55 -16.55
C ASP A 231 67.67 13.63 -18.00
N ALA A 232 66.79 13.67 -19.00
CA ALA A 232 67.15 13.87 -20.40
C ALA A 232 67.60 15.32 -20.66
N GLU A 233 66.88 16.32 -20.14
CA GLU A 233 67.24 17.74 -20.22
C GLU A 233 68.60 18.03 -19.57
N MET A 234 68.90 17.41 -18.41
CA MET A 234 70.22 17.53 -17.78
C MET A 234 71.36 16.96 -18.64
N ARG A 235 71.10 15.91 -19.44
CA ARG A 235 72.10 15.36 -20.38
C ARG A 235 72.24 16.18 -21.67
N GLU A 236 71.20 16.87 -22.10
CA GLU A 236 71.21 17.73 -23.29
C GLU A 236 71.88 19.09 -23.00
N SER A 237 71.65 19.65 -21.81
CA SER A 237 72.30 20.87 -21.34
C SER A 237 73.82 20.72 -21.16
N SER A 238 74.32 19.49 -20.95
CA SER A 238 75.76 19.19 -20.87
C SER A 238 76.47 19.16 -22.24
N LYS A 239 75.71 19.10 -23.35
CA LYS A 239 76.26 19.09 -24.72
C LYS A 239 76.23 20.47 -25.40
N ASN A 240 75.37 21.38 -24.94
CA ASN A 240 75.27 22.74 -25.47
C ASN A 240 75.72 23.78 -24.44
N SER A 241 76.97 24.20 -24.58
CA SER A 241 77.57 25.44 -24.06
C SER A 241 77.99 25.48 -22.57
N SER A 242 79.32 25.59 -22.42
CA SER A 242 79.99 26.52 -21.50
C SER A 242 79.21 27.84 -21.30
N SER A 243 78.38 27.93 -20.27
CA SER A 243 78.27 29.12 -19.40
C SER A 243 77.12 28.96 -18.41
N THR A 244 77.49 28.98 -17.13
CA THR A 244 76.82 29.63 -16.01
C THR A 244 75.29 29.76 -16.06
N ILE A 245 74.59 29.02 -15.21
CA ILE A 245 73.69 29.61 -14.18
C ILE A 245 73.78 28.78 -12.87
N PRO A 246 74.04 29.43 -11.71
CA PRO A 246 74.06 28.80 -10.41
C PRO A 246 72.74 29.08 -9.68
N TYR A 247 71.78 28.16 -9.66
CA TYR A 247 70.78 28.09 -8.58
C TYR A 247 70.22 26.68 -8.52
N SER A 248 70.96 25.81 -7.83
CA SER A 248 70.47 24.55 -7.31
C SER A 248 69.61 24.81 -6.08
N PHE A 249 68.29 24.68 -6.21
CA PHE A 249 67.42 24.50 -5.04
C PHE A 249 67.37 23.00 -4.74
N SER A 250 68.20 22.55 -3.81
CA SER A 250 68.18 21.19 -3.31
C SER A 250 66.99 21.02 -2.36
N ILE A 251 65.89 20.43 -2.83
CA ILE A 251 64.99 19.72 -1.91
C ILE A 251 65.65 18.37 -1.64
N MET A 252 66.25 18.25 -0.45
CA MET A 252 66.58 16.96 0.12
C MET A 252 65.29 16.15 0.27
N GLU A 253 65.23 15.06 -0.50
CA GLU A 253 64.89 13.73 -0.02
C GLU A 253 63.85 13.64 1.11
N GLU A 254 62.64 13.23 0.74
CA GLU A 254 61.91 12.28 1.57
C GLU A 254 61.35 11.20 0.64
N ALA A 255 62.06 10.08 0.60
CA ALA A 255 61.60 8.84 -0.02
C ALA A 255 60.40 8.30 0.76
N SER A 256 59.25 8.94 0.63
CA SER A 256 57.98 8.37 1.05
C SER A 256 57.51 7.47 -0.08
N ALA A 257 57.82 6.18 0.03
CA ALA A 257 57.10 5.13 -0.67
C ALA A 257 55.59 5.44 -0.61
N PRO A 258 54.85 5.30 -1.72
CA PRO A 258 53.41 5.54 -1.66
C PRO A 258 52.86 4.54 -0.65
N ALA A 259 52.23 5.05 0.40
CA ALA A 259 51.62 4.22 1.42
C ALA A 259 50.68 3.23 0.73
N GLU A 260 51.09 1.95 0.67
CA GLU A 260 50.17 0.85 0.53
C GLU A 260 49.27 0.91 1.76
N LEU A 261 48.18 1.67 1.67
CA LEU A 261 47.02 1.42 2.49
C LEU A 261 46.49 0.07 2.01
N GLY A 262 47.05 -0.99 2.60
CA GLY A 262 46.61 -2.35 2.49
C GLY A 262 45.15 -2.42 2.93
N ILE A 263 44.24 -2.22 1.98
CA ILE A 263 42.91 -2.76 2.08
C ILE A 263 43.06 -4.18 1.56
N ASN A 264 43.27 -5.12 2.50
CA ASN A 264 43.23 -6.54 2.23
C ASN A 264 42.06 -6.84 1.28
N PRO A 265 42.28 -7.53 0.15
CA PRO A 265 41.18 -8.01 -0.66
C PRO A 265 40.40 -9.02 0.19
N VAL A 266 39.12 -8.74 0.44
CA VAL A 266 38.20 -9.77 0.94
C VAL A 266 38.00 -10.76 -0.20
N ASP A 267 38.51 -11.97 0.00
CA ASP A 267 38.49 -13.12 -0.90
C ASP A 267 37.04 -13.42 -1.40
N PRO A 268 36.80 -13.74 -2.68
CA PRO A 268 35.46 -13.78 -3.26
C PRO A 268 34.70 -15.10 -2.99
N THR A 269 35.01 -15.84 -1.92
CA THR A 269 34.39 -17.14 -1.63
C THR A 269 33.88 -17.27 -0.19
N THR A 270 33.00 -16.37 0.24
CA THR A 270 32.15 -16.66 1.42
C THR A 270 30.69 -16.50 1.05
N LYS A 271 30.06 -17.65 0.73
CA LYS A 271 28.60 -17.79 0.79
C LYS A 271 28.19 -17.45 2.23
N MET A 272 27.65 -16.26 2.47
CA MET A 272 27.02 -15.96 3.75
C MET A 272 25.68 -16.70 3.80
N ASP A 273 25.71 -17.80 4.56
CA ASP A 273 24.54 -18.50 5.05
C ASP A 273 23.70 -17.54 5.91
N LEU A 274 22.40 -17.46 5.63
CA LEU A 274 21.43 -16.67 6.38
C LEU A 274 21.06 -17.43 7.67
N THR A 275 21.88 -17.34 8.72
CA THR A 275 21.40 -17.62 10.08
C THR A 275 22.12 -16.76 11.13
N MET A 276 21.32 -16.27 12.10
CA MET A 276 21.71 -15.68 13.41
C MET A 276 22.16 -14.20 13.39
N THR A 277 21.23 -13.24 13.59
CA THR A 277 20.74 -12.67 14.88
C THR A 277 21.66 -11.63 15.54
N SER A 278 21.12 -10.41 15.63
CA SER A 278 21.23 -9.42 16.71
C SER A 278 22.59 -9.16 17.38
N ASN A 279 23.18 -7.97 17.13
CA ASN A 279 23.48 -7.01 18.19
C ASN A 279 23.87 -5.64 17.63
N LEU A 280 22.99 -4.65 17.78
CA LEU A 280 23.30 -3.23 17.60
C LEU A 280 23.73 -2.68 18.97
N GLY A 281 25.04 -2.54 19.19
CA GLY A 281 25.59 -1.81 20.32
C GLY A 281 25.95 -0.39 19.91
N LEU A 282 25.03 0.56 20.15
CA LEU A 282 25.37 1.99 20.22
C LEU A 282 26.18 2.21 21.51
N ASN A 283 27.41 2.70 21.38
CA ASN A 283 28.17 3.20 22.51
C ASN A 283 28.32 4.71 22.35
N LEU A 284 27.62 5.46 23.19
CA LEU A 284 27.84 6.90 23.39
C LEU A 284 29.04 7.07 24.32
N ASN A 285 29.95 7.95 23.93
CA ASN A 285 30.74 8.78 24.84
C ASN A 285 30.72 10.21 24.31
#